data_AF-A0A359M1Z9-F1
#
_entry.id   AF-A0A359M1Z9-F1
#
_cell.length_a   1.000
_cell.length_b   1.000
_cell.length_c   1.000
_cell.angle_alpha   90.00
_cell.angle_beta   90.00
_cell.angle_gamma   90.00
#
_symmetry.space_group_name_H-M   'P 1'
#
loop_
_entity.id
_entity.type
_entity.pdbx_description
1 polymer ?
#
loop_
_entity_poly.entity_id
_entity_poly.type
_entity_poly.pdbx_seq_one_letter_code
_entity_poly.pdbx_strand_id
1 'polypeptide(L)' 'MFFVLDGDTGKLRLVEASTTGYNELTSAQVLAGNEVWGPMALSGGKLVLRDLSKMICVDVRG' A
#
# COMPACT_ATOMS: atom_id res chain seq x y z
N MET A 1 -2.54 11.43 5.66
CA MET A 1 -2.01 10.06 5.71
C MET A 1 -1.71 9.62 4.29
N PHE A 2 -0.68 8.81 4.11
CA PHE A 2 -0.27 8.25 2.82
C PHE A 2 -0.31 6.73 2.88
N PHE A 3 -0.81 6.11 1.82
CA PHE A 3 -0.55 4.70 1.54
C PHE A 3 0.71 4.62 0.70
N VAL A 4 1.68 3.83 1.17
CA VAL A 4 2.96 3.62 0.48
C VAL A 4 3.14 2.13 0.25
N LEU A 5 3.26 1.73 -1.01
CA LEU A 5 3.54 0.35 -1.39
C LEU A 5 5.02 0.20 -1.71
N ASP A 6 5.64 -0.76 -1.05
CA ASP A 6 7.01 -1.16 -1.30
C ASP A 6 7.11 -1.91 -2.64
N GLY A 7 7.87 -1.37 -3.58
CA GLY A 7 7.99 -1.93 -4.93
C GLY A 7 8.70 -3.28 -4.98
N ASP A 8 9.62 -3.52 -4.03
CA ASP A 8 10.46 -4.71 -4.01
C ASP A 8 9.83 -5.82 -3.15
N THR A 9 9.18 -5.45 -2.05
CA THR A 9 8.64 -6.42 -1.09
C THR A 9 7.12 -6.60 -1.17
N GLY A 10 6.39 -5.64 -1.73
CA GLY A 10 4.93 -5.64 -1.72
C GLY A 10 4.31 -5.34 -0.35
N LYS A 11 5.08 -4.77 0.58
CA LYS A 11 4.60 -4.33 1.89
C LYS A 11 3.86 -3.00 1.77
N LEU A 12 2.60 -2.96 2.21
CA LEU A 12 1.80 -1.73 2.26
C LEU A 12 1.98 -1.08 3.64
N ARG A 13 2.27 0.21 3.65
CA ARG A 13 2.45 1.03 4.86
C ARG A 13 1.44 2.17 4.88
N LEU A 14 0.92 2.46 6.06
CA LEU A 14 0.13 3.65 6.35
C LEU A 14 1.00 4.63 7.11
N VAL A 15 1.25 5.79 6.51
CA VAL A 15 2.19 6.79 7.04
C VAL A 15 1.44 8.07 7.37
N GLU A 16 1.77 8.69 8.50
CA GLU A 16 1.27 10.03 8.83
C GLU A 16 1.82 11.06 7.83
N ALA A 17 1.00 12.04 7.45
CA ALA A 17 1.47 13.14 6.61
C ALA A 17 2.12 14.19 7.52
N SER A 18 3.46 14.15 7.63
CA SER A 18 4.24 15.07 8.44
C SER A 18 5.38 15.71 7.65
N THR A 19 5.69 16.96 7.98
CA THR A 19 6.86 17.69 7.47
C THR A 19 8.08 17.54 8.37
N THR A 20 7.93 16.96 9.57
CA THR A 20 9.01 16.84 10.55
C THR A 20 9.78 15.53 10.47
N GLY A 21 9.22 14.51 9.79
CA GLY A 21 9.87 13.22 9.62
C GLY A 21 8.91 12.10 9.23
N TYR A 22 9.46 10.90 9.11
CA TYR A 22 8.72 9.68 8.82
C TYR A 22 8.04 9.14 10.08
N ASN A 23 6.73 8.90 10.01
CA ASN A 23 5.96 8.28 11.09
C ASN A 23 5.01 7.20 10.52
N GLU A 24 5.39 5.92 10.68
CA GLU A 24 4.59 4.76 10.26
C GLU A 24 3.52 4.45 11.31
N LEU A 25 2.26 4.44 10.90
CA LEU A 25 1.13 4.13 11.77
C LEU A 25 0.88 2.61 11.85
N THR A 26 0.95 1.93 10.71
CA THR A 26 0.80 0.47 10.62
C THR A 26 1.28 -0.05 9.25
N SER A 27 1.44 -1.36 9.12
CA SER A 27 1.78 -2.00 7.86
C SER A 27 1.27 -3.44 7.73
N ALA A 28 1.10 -3.89 6.49
CA ALA A 28 0.64 -5.24 6.15
C ALA A 28 1.39 -5.77 4.91
N GLN A 29 1.70 -7.06 4.91
CA GLN A 29 2.22 -7.76 3.74
C GLN A 29 1.05 -8.13 2.83
N VAL A 30 0.93 -7.48 1.67
CA VAL A 30 -0.26 -7.62 0.80
C VAL A 30 0.08 -8.28 -0.54
N LEU A 31 1.28 -8.07 -1.07
CA LEU A 31 1.81 -8.75 -2.26
C LEU A 31 3.13 -9.44 -1.91
N ALA A 32 3.69 -10.30 -2.76
CA ALA A 32 4.88 -11.09 -2.42
C ALA A 32 5.81 -11.31 -3.63
N GLY A 33 5.95 -10.27 -4.46
CA GLY A 33 6.71 -10.33 -5.71
C GLY A 33 7.79 -9.26 -5.77
N ASN A 34 8.78 -9.47 -6.62
CA ASN A 34 9.92 -8.55 -6.81
C ASN A 34 9.58 -7.33 -7.68
N GLU A 35 8.37 -7.25 -8.24
CA GLU A 35 7.96 -6.18 -9.16
C GLU A 35 6.53 -5.68 -8.84
N VAL A 36 6.41 -4.99 -7.71
CA VAL A 36 5.16 -4.42 -7.21
C VAL A 36 5.07 -2.95 -7.62
N TRP A 37 5.00 -2.72 -8.93
CA TRP A 37 5.04 -1.39 -9.56
C TRP A 37 3.70 -0.92 -10.15
N GLY A 38 2.61 -1.63 -9.87
CA GLY A 38 1.28 -1.25 -10.35
C GLY A 38 0.75 0.02 -9.66
N PRO A 39 0.13 0.97 -10.40
CA PRO A 39 -0.50 2.14 -9.79
C PRO A 39 -1.61 1.72 -8.82
N MET A 40 -1.70 2.41 -7.69
CA MET A 40 -2.73 2.18 -6.69
C MET A 40 -3.98 3.01 -6.99
N ALA A 41 -5.16 2.43 -6.75
CA ALA A 41 -6.43 3.15 -6.87
C ALA A 41 -7.26 3.01 -5.59
N LEU A 42 -7.72 4.13 -5.05
CA LEU A 42 -8.54 4.19 -3.83
C LEU A 42 -9.92 4.77 -4.16
N SER A 43 -10.97 4.04 -3.79
CA SER A 43 -12.36 4.53 -3.88
C SER A 43 -13.21 3.90 -2.79
N GLY A 44 -14.02 4.70 -2.09
CA GLY A 44 -14.97 4.21 -1.08
C GLY A 44 -14.35 3.35 0.04
N GLY A 45 -13.08 3.58 0.38
CA GLY A 45 -12.35 2.78 1.38
C GLY A 45 -11.84 1.43 0.87
N LYS A 46 -11.92 1.16 -0.44
CA LYS A 46 -11.32 0.02 -1.11
C LYS A 46 -10.06 0.46 -1.84
N LEU A 47 -8.93 -0.16 -1.51
CA LEU A 47 -7.64 0.08 -2.15
C LEU A 47 -7.29 -1.09 -3.06
N VAL A 48 -7.16 -0.83 -4.36
CA VAL A 48 -6.75 -1.80 -5.37
C VAL A 48 -5.25 -1.71 -5.58
N LEU A 49 -4.59 -2.87 -5.52
CA LEU A 49 -3.14 -3.06 -5.62
C LEU A 49 -2.88 -4.23 -6.58
N ARG A 50 -1.75 -4.22 -7.29
CA ARG A 50 -1.38 -5.34 -8.15
C ARG A 50 0.12 -5.51 -8.32
N ASP A 51 0.52 -6.74 -8.59
CA ASP A 51 1.80 -7.09 -9.18
C ASP A 51 1.59 -7.64 -10.61
N LEU A 52 2.62 -8.22 -11.22
CA LEU A 52 2.52 -8.82 -12.56
C LEU A 52 1.61 -10.05 -12.63
N SER A 53 1.39 -10.74 -11.51
CA SER A 53 0.71 -12.03 -11.43
C SER A 53 -0.72 -11.94 -10.90
N LYS A 54 -1.00 -10.98 -10.02
CA LYS A 54 -2.29 -10.85 -9.34
C LYS A 54 -2.67 -9.40 -9.02
N MET A 55 -3.98 -9.18 -8.96
CA MET A 55 -4.60 -7.97 -8.44
C MET A 55 -5.37 -8.32 -7.17
N ILE A 56 -5.25 -7.47 -6.16
CA ILE A 56 -5.96 -7.61 -4.90
C ILE A 56 -6.71 -6.32 -4.58
N CYS A 57 -7.73 -6.43 -3.74
CA CYS A 57 -8.46 -5.30 -3.20
C CYS A 57 -8.51 -5.46 -1.67
N VAL A 58 -7.99 -4.46 -0.96
CA VAL A 58 -8.01 -4.43 0.50
C VAL A 58 -9.03 -3.41 0.99
N ASP A 59 -9.75 -3.75 2.04
CA ASP A 59 -10.58 -2.79 2.77
C ASP A 59 -9.69 -2.03 3.74
N VAL A 60 -9.67 -0.70 3.62
CA VAL A 60 -8.86 0.18 4.46
C VAL A 60 -9.73 1.02 5.40
N ARG A 61 -11.01 0.69 5.52
CA ARG A 61 -11.88 1.27 6.55
C ARG A 61 -11.53 0.63 7.89
N GLY A 62 -11.27 1.48 8.87
CA GLY A 62 -11.21 1.12 10.29
C GLY A 62 -12.57 1.25 10.93
#